data_AF-A0A087G147-F1
#
_entry.id   AF-A0A087G147-F1
#
_cell.length_a   1.000
_cell.length_b   1.000
_cell.length_c   1.000
_cell.angle_alpha   90.00
_cell.angle_beta   90.00
_cell.angle_gamma   90.00
#
_symmetry.space_group_name_H-M   'P 1'
#
loop_
_entity.id
_entity.type
_entity.pdbx_description
1 polymer ?
#
loop_
_entity_poly.entity_id
_entity_poly.type
_entity_poly.pdbx_seq_one_letter_code
_entity_poly.pdbx_strand_id
1 'polypeptide(L)'
;MIYQHGGVEGIQFIKFEYVKAGKIVVGPIHGVSRRGMTQTFEVSHLDNEYLLSVEGYYDESTGVIQSIQFRTNKKISDMMGFNDGTKFSLRASGKKIIGFHGCSMKNLNSLGAYFTKHPPIKSEIGGANNTGNVFDDGGDYDGVRKVYVTYDNTRIRHIKFDYDKAGQVVSREHGAKEGTQYEFKVDYPSEYITCVEGTYAITQPYGTDILRSLTFKTSKGRTSPVIGRPTGSFVLRSEGNAIVGFHGRCGGSLDALGAYYSPLPREKIEAQGGEGGKSWDDGAFLNVKKIYIGQGEFGVAAVKFEYENEANEVVVGGEHGIKIQLLGFEEFELDYPSEYIISVEGCYDKILGAETGVITMLKFKTNKRTSPPFGLESASSLSSTK
;
A
#
# COMPACT_ATOMS: atom_id res chain seq x y z
N MET A 1 14.78 -13.09 -14.37
CA MET A 1 14.96 -14.24 -13.46
C MET A 1 15.69 -13.84 -12.20
N ILE A 2 15.36 -14.45 -11.07
CA ILE A 2 16.11 -14.37 -9.81
C ILE A 2 16.64 -15.77 -9.50
N TYR A 3 17.93 -15.88 -9.20
CA TYR A 3 18.60 -17.13 -8.84
C TYR A 3 19.08 -17.01 -7.41
N GLN A 4 18.68 -17.97 -6.59
CA GLN A 4 19.05 -18.05 -5.20
C GLN A 4 19.73 -19.41 -4.98
N HIS A 5 20.84 -19.44 -4.24
CA HIS A 5 21.52 -20.69 -3.92
C HIS A 5 21.73 -20.80 -2.42
N GLY A 6 21.14 -21.84 -1.84
CA GLY A 6 21.19 -22.12 -0.41
C GLY A 6 22.12 -23.28 -0.13
N GLY A 7 22.83 -23.20 0.98
CA GLY A 7 23.63 -24.28 1.54
C GLY A 7 23.39 -24.43 3.03
N VAL A 8 24.24 -25.24 3.66
CA VAL A 8 24.10 -25.59 5.09
C VAL A 8 24.33 -24.42 6.06
N GLU A 9 24.92 -23.31 5.60
CA GLU A 9 25.20 -22.11 6.40
C GLU A 9 24.26 -20.93 6.04
N GLY A 10 23.23 -21.17 5.24
CA GLY A 10 22.30 -20.14 4.74
C GLY A 10 22.40 -19.91 3.23
N ILE A 11 21.98 -18.73 2.77
CA ILE A 11 22.02 -18.31 1.37
C ILE A 11 23.47 -18.00 0.98
N GLN A 12 24.04 -18.84 0.12
CA GLN A 12 25.43 -18.71 -0.31
C GLN A 12 25.60 -17.67 -1.41
N PHE A 13 24.69 -17.62 -2.39
CA PHE A 13 24.69 -16.59 -3.40
C PHE A 13 23.31 -16.19 -3.90
N ILE A 14 23.24 -14.96 -4.42
CA ILE A 14 22.12 -14.47 -5.21
C ILE A 14 22.60 -13.89 -6.53
N LYS A 15 21.80 -14.05 -7.58
CA LYS A 15 22.05 -13.50 -8.91
C LYS A 15 20.74 -13.06 -9.53
N PHE A 16 20.79 -11.94 -10.27
CA PHE A 16 19.62 -11.36 -10.90
C PHE A 16 19.82 -11.20 -12.41
N GLU A 17 18.74 -11.34 -13.16
CA GLU A 17 18.66 -10.91 -14.55
C GLU A 17 17.69 -9.74 -14.65
N TYR A 18 18.16 -8.67 -15.29
CA TYR A 18 17.45 -7.42 -15.45
C TYR A 18 17.03 -7.23 -16.90
N VAL A 19 15.91 -6.56 -17.14
CA VAL A 19 15.60 -6.03 -18.47
C VAL A 19 16.01 -4.57 -18.51
N LYS A 20 17.02 -4.23 -19.33
CA LYS A 20 17.47 -2.85 -19.55
C LYS A 20 17.33 -2.51 -21.02
N ALA A 21 16.55 -1.47 -21.32
CA ALA A 21 16.25 -1.04 -22.70
C ALA A 21 15.79 -2.20 -23.61
N GLY A 22 14.89 -3.05 -23.09
CA GLY A 22 14.34 -4.21 -23.82
C GLY A 22 15.28 -5.41 -23.97
N LYS A 23 16.51 -5.36 -23.43
CA LYS A 23 17.46 -6.47 -23.48
C LYS A 23 17.66 -7.09 -22.09
N ILE A 24 17.78 -8.41 -22.05
CA ILE A 24 18.14 -9.13 -20.83
C ILE A 24 19.63 -8.89 -20.54
N VAL A 25 19.91 -8.44 -19.33
CA VAL A 25 21.24 -8.21 -18.79
C VAL A 25 21.41 -9.10 -17.57
N VAL A 26 22.37 -10.02 -17.66
CA VAL A 26 22.70 -10.94 -16.57
C VAL A 26 23.61 -10.24 -15.57
N GLY A 27 23.16 -10.09 -14.34
CA GLY A 27 23.97 -9.57 -13.24
C GLY A 27 25.02 -10.57 -12.76
N PRO A 28 26.05 -10.09 -12.04
CA PRO A 28 27.05 -10.95 -11.44
C PRO A 28 26.43 -11.83 -10.34
N ILE A 29 27.17 -12.88 -9.96
CA ILE A 29 26.87 -13.68 -8.77
C ILE A 29 27.39 -12.90 -7.55
N HIS A 30 26.55 -12.74 -6.53
CA HIS A 30 26.91 -12.13 -5.25
C HIS A 30 27.00 -13.23 -4.18
N GLY A 31 28.22 -13.60 -3.80
CA GLY A 31 28.53 -14.73 -2.92
C GLY A 31 29.31 -15.83 -3.64
N VAL A 32 29.35 -17.04 -3.08
CA VAL A 32 30.12 -18.16 -3.64
C VAL A 32 29.23 -19.37 -3.86
N SER A 33 29.26 -19.97 -5.05
CA SER A 33 28.57 -21.24 -5.30
C SER A 33 29.38 -22.40 -4.72
N ARG A 34 28.81 -23.15 -3.78
CA ARG A 34 29.38 -24.39 -3.24
C ARG A 34 28.37 -25.53 -3.36
N ARG A 35 28.49 -26.55 -2.49
CA ARG A 35 27.47 -27.59 -2.36
C ARG A 35 26.20 -26.96 -1.78
N GLY A 36 25.09 -27.16 -2.48
CA GLY A 36 23.82 -26.54 -2.14
C GLY A 36 22.78 -26.78 -3.22
N MET A 37 21.64 -26.09 -3.09
CA MET A 37 20.53 -26.14 -4.03
C MET A 37 20.32 -24.76 -4.65
N THR A 38 20.08 -24.70 -5.96
CA THR A 38 19.67 -23.46 -6.63
C THR A 38 18.17 -23.47 -6.85
N GLN A 39 17.50 -22.40 -6.45
CA GLN A 39 16.11 -22.13 -6.81
C GLN A 39 16.03 -20.90 -7.71
N THR A 40 15.11 -20.95 -8.66
CA THR A 40 14.84 -19.84 -9.57
C THR A 40 13.45 -19.30 -9.38
N PHE A 41 13.31 -17.98 -9.42
CA PHE A 41 12.02 -17.30 -9.41
C PHE A 41 11.92 -16.39 -10.63
N GLU A 42 10.90 -16.64 -11.46
CA GLU A 42 10.62 -15.87 -12.66
C GLU A 42 9.63 -14.74 -12.37
N VAL A 43 9.99 -13.54 -12.82
CA VAL A 43 9.12 -12.35 -12.78
C VAL A 43 8.87 -11.92 -14.23
N SER A 44 7.63 -12.05 -14.70
CA SER A 44 7.27 -11.79 -16.09
C SER A 44 7.04 -10.30 -16.35
N HIS A 45 8.04 -9.64 -16.92
CA HIS A 45 7.89 -8.24 -17.34
C HIS A 45 6.84 -8.05 -18.44
N LEU A 46 6.56 -9.09 -19.24
CA LEU A 46 5.55 -9.08 -20.30
C LEU A 46 4.13 -9.05 -19.73
N ASP A 47 3.92 -9.72 -18.60
CA ASP A 47 2.61 -9.76 -17.95
C ASP A 47 2.40 -8.58 -16.98
N ASN A 48 3.25 -7.55 -17.05
CA ASN A 48 3.27 -6.44 -16.09
C ASN A 48 3.43 -6.93 -14.63
N GLU A 49 4.23 -7.99 -14.45
CA GLU A 49 4.64 -8.48 -13.13
C GLU A 49 5.89 -7.74 -12.64
N TYR A 50 5.90 -7.32 -11.38
CA TYR A 50 7.00 -6.61 -10.76
C TYR A 50 7.14 -6.95 -9.27
N LEU A 51 8.38 -6.80 -8.77
CA LEU A 51 8.70 -7.08 -7.38
C LEU A 51 8.16 -5.99 -6.46
N LEU A 52 7.44 -6.40 -5.43
CA LEU A 52 6.87 -5.54 -4.39
C LEU A 52 7.72 -5.56 -3.12
N SER A 53 8.14 -6.75 -2.69
CA SER A 53 8.92 -6.91 -1.48
C SER A 53 9.83 -8.13 -1.51
N VAL A 54 10.81 -8.09 -0.61
CA VAL A 54 11.60 -9.27 -0.21
C VAL A 54 11.41 -9.45 1.28
N GLU A 55 11.14 -10.68 1.70
CA GLU A 55 11.12 -11.08 3.11
C GLU A 55 12.19 -12.15 3.31
N GLY A 56 12.75 -12.25 4.51
CA GLY A 56 13.76 -13.26 4.78
C GLY A 56 14.17 -13.27 6.24
N TYR A 57 15.12 -14.13 6.56
CA TYR A 57 15.70 -14.27 7.89
C TYR A 57 17.22 -14.18 7.80
N TYR A 58 17.87 -13.62 8.81
CA TYR A 58 19.32 -13.60 8.92
C TYR A 58 19.76 -14.02 10.32
N ASP A 59 20.93 -14.63 10.39
CA ASP A 59 21.58 -14.97 11.66
C ASP A 59 22.25 -13.71 12.22
N GLU A 60 21.87 -13.28 13.44
CA GLU A 60 22.39 -12.04 14.04
C GLU A 60 23.88 -12.09 14.36
N SER A 61 24.42 -13.27 14.66
CA SER A 61 25.81 -13.43 15.07
C SER A 61 26.79 -13.32 13.88
N THR A 62 26.37 -13.80 12.72
CA THR A 62 27.17 -13.87 11.50
C THR A 62 26.74 -12.85 10.44
N GLY A 63 25.54 -12.28 10.58
CA GLY A 63 24.86 -11.47 9.58
C GLY A 63 24.45 -12.27 8.34
N VAL A 64 24.61 -13.59 8.30
CA VAL A 64 24.33 -14.37 7.09
C VAL A 64 22.83 -14.52 6.90
N ILE A 65 22.35 -14.17 5.70
CA ILE A 65 20.96 -14.39 5.31
C ILE A 65 20.69 -15.90 5.25
N GLN A 66 19.75 -16.36 6.07
CA GLN A 66 19.37 -17.77 6.22
C GLN A 66 18.26 -18.16 5.27
N SER A 67 17.29 -17.28 5.04
CA SER A 67 16.25 -17.50 4.04
C SER A 67 15.77 -16.24 3.35
N ILE A 68 15.22 -16.40 2.14
CA ILE A 68 14.67 -15.32 1.33
C ILE A 68 13.40 -15.81 0.61
N GLN A 69 12.41 -14.93 0.54
CA GLN A 69 11.20 -15.05 -0.24
C GLN A 69 10.93 -13.74 -1.01
N PHE A 70 10.55 -13.86 -2.28
CA PHE A 70 10.19 -12.74 -3.14
C PHE A 70 8.67 -12.66 -3.30
N ARG A 71 8.13 -11.44 -3.23
CA ARG A 71 6.71 -11.16 -3.51
C ARG A 71 6.60 -10.22 -4.70
N THR A 72 5.75 -10.57 -5.65
CA THR A 72 5.34 -9.70 -6.76
C THR A 72 3.90 -9.26 -6.58
N ASN A 73 3.41 -8.41 -7.49
CA ASN A 73 1.99 -8.08 -7.60
C ASN A 73 1.11 -9.24 -8.09
N LYS A 74 1.68 -10.43 -8.36
CA LYS A 74 0.93 -11.58 -8.88
C LYS A 74 1.12 -12.87 -8.08
N LYS A 75 2.28 -13.07 -7.47
CA LYS A 75 2.61 -14.31 -6.77
C LYS A 75 3.69 -14.09 -5.72
N ILE A 76 3.85 -15.11 -4.89
CA ILE A 76 4.90 -15.20 -3.88
C ILE A 76 5.77 -16.40 -4.25
N SER A 77 7.09 -16.26 -4.16
CA SER A 77 7.99 -17.40 -4.33
C SER A 77 7.90 -18.34 -3.14
N ASP A 78 8.38 -19.57 -3.29
CA ASP A 78 8.66 -20.37 -2.10
C ASP A 78 9.73 -19.66 -1.25
N MET A 79 9.67 -19.90 0.05
CA MET A 79 10.73 -19.47 0.97
C MET A 79 11.92 -20.41 0.79
N MET A 80 13.07 -19.85 0.41
CA MET A 80 14.29 -20.62 0.24
C MET A 80 15.19 -20.49 1.46
N GLY A 81 15.68 -21.61 2.01
CA GLY A 81 16.65 -21.63 3.11
C GLY A 81 16.02 -22.00 4.46
N PHE A 82 16.64 -21.57 5.56
CA PHE A 82 16.17 -21.86 6.91
C PHE A 82 15.51 -20.62 7.52
N ASN A 83 14.29 -20.77 8.03
CA ASN A 83 13.56 -19.69 8.71
C ASN A 83 14.02 -19.52 10.16
N ASP A 84 15.34 -19.44 10.34
CA ASP A 84 15.99 -19.28 11.63
C ASP A 84 16.72 -17.94 11.69
N GLY A 85 16.79 -17.38 12.88
CA GLY A 85 17.33 -16.04 13.15
C GLY A 85 16.26 -14.95 13.18
N THR A 86 16.62 -13.77 12.70
CA THR A 86 15.82 -12.54 12.79
C THR A 86 15.24 -12.18 11.43
N LYS A 87 13.93 -11.92 11.41
CA LYS A 87 13.19 -11.61 10.19
C LYS A 87 13.55 -10.21 9.69
N PHE A 88 13.70 -10.05 8.39
CA PHE A 88 13.81 -8.75 7.73
C PHE A 88 12.81 -8.63 6.57
N SER A 89 12.47 -7.38 6.22
CA SER A 89 11.65 -7.07 5.06
C SER A 89 12.20 -5.87 4.30
N LEU A 90 12.34 -6.01 2.99
CA LEU A 90 12.62 -4.91 2.07
C LEU A 90 11.33 -4.59 1.33
N ARG A 91 10.65 -3.53 1.76
CA ARG A 91 9.44 -3.03 1.09
C ARG A 91 9.28 -1.53 1.29
N ALA A 92 8.65 -0.87 0.33
CA ALA A 92 8.27 0.52 0.46
C ALA A 92 6.85 0.71 -0.10
N SER A 93 5.99 1.36 0.69
CA SER A 93 4.61 1.59 0.28
C SER A 93 4.53 2.43 -1.00
N GLY A 94 3.64 2.05 -1.91
CA GLY A 94 3.47 2.74 -3.20
C GLY A 94 4.66 2.61 -4.14
N LYS A 95 5.67 1.78 -3.84
CA LYS A 95 6.86 1.59 -4.66
C LYS A 95 7.10 0.12 -5.01
N LYS A 96 7.71 -0.11 -6.18
CA LYS A 96 8.22 -1.41 -6.62
C LYS A 96 9.73 -1.45 -6.52
N ILE A 97 10.29 -2.65 -6.40
CA ILE A 97 11.73 -2.87 -6.42
C ILE A 97 12.23 -2.87 -7.87
N ILE A 98 13.29 -2.12 -8.14
CA ILE A 98 13.94 -2.03 -9.47
C ILE A 98 15.41 -2.45 -9.47
N GLY A 99 15.96 -2.78 -8.31
CA GLY A 99 17.33 -3.22 -8.18
C GLY A 99 17.67 -3.60 -6.75
N PHE A 100 18.85 -4.17 -6.56
CA PHE A 100 19.35 -4.62 -5.27
C PHE A 100 20.78 -4.13 -5.05
N HIS A 101 21.18 -4.01 -3.79
CA HIS A 101 22.55 -3.79 -3.35
C HIS A 101 22.81 -4.62 -2.09
N GLY A 102 24.05 -4.77 -1.65
CA GLY A 102 24.36 -5.55 -0.46
C GLY A 102 25.83 -5.94 -0.37
N CYS A 103 26.14 -6.76 0.62
CA CYS A 103 27.47 -7.29 0.89
C CYS A 103 27.41 -8.81 0.89
N SER A 104 28.44 -9.43 0.32
CA SER A 104 28.62 -10.88 0.30
C SER A 104 30.09 -11.21 0.41
N MET A 105 30.41 -12.23 1.21
CA MET A 105 31.74 -12.84 1.22
C MET A 105 31.62 -14.30 0.79
N LYS A 106 31.66 -15.24 1.74
CA LYS A 106 31.40 -16.66 1.50
C LYS A 106 29.92 -16.94 1.26
N ASN A 107 29.07 -16.24 2.03
CA ASN A 107 27.61 -16.28 1.96
C ASN A 107 27.07 -14.86 1.73
N LEU A 108 25.77 -14.72 1.53
CA LEU A 108 25.09 -13.43 1.41
C LEU A 108 24.90 -12.83 2.82
N ASN A 109 25.56 -11.71 3.10
CA ASN A 109 25.53 -11.08 4.44
C ASN A 109 24.54 -9.92 4.53
N SER A 110 24.23 -9.25 3.42
CA SER A 110 23.22 -8.20 3.45
C SER A 110 22.55 -8.04 2.10
N LEU A 111 21.30 -7.59 2.15
CA LEU A 111 20.51 -7.28 0.97
C LEU A 111 19.73 -5.99 1.25
N GLY A 112 19.82 -5.05 0.31
CA GLY A 112 19.02 -3.84 0.23
C GLY A 112 18.41 -3.70 -1.16
N ALA A 113 17.42 -2.83 -1.31
CA ALA A 113 16.64 -2.69 -2.53
C ALA A 113 16.51 -1.23 -2.98
N TYR A 114 16.61 -1.02 -4.28
CA TYR A 114 16.25 0.25 -4.91
C TYR A 114 14.76 0.25 -5.23
N PHE A 115 14.07 1.29 -4.79
CA PHE A 115 12.63 1.44 -4.98
C PHE A 115 12.31 2.58 -5.97
N THR A 116 11.33 2.36 -6.83
CA THR A 116 10.70 3.43 -7.62
C THR A 116 9.20 3.38 -7.46
N LYS A 117 8.52 4.49 -7.72
CA LYS A 117 7.05 4.55 -7.68
C LYS A 117 6.43 3.57 -8.66
N HIS A 118 5.26 3.03 -8.30
CA HIS A 118 4.48 2.23 -9.23
C HIS A 118 4.18 3.03 -10.50
N PRO A 119 4.26 2.41 -11.69
CA PRO A 119 3.62 2.97 -12.86
C PRO A 119 2.15 3.22 -12.51
N PRO A 120 1.66 4.45 -12.66
CA PRO A 120 0.30 4.77 -12.31
C PRO A 120 -0.67 4.01 -13.23
N ILE A 121 -1.77 3.50 -12.67
CA ILE A 121 -2.79 2.77 -13.42
C ILE A 121 -3.68 3.80 -14.12
N LYS A 122 -3.71 3.79 -15.45
CA LYS A 122 -4.56 4.68 -16.25
C LYS A 122 -5.98 4.10 -16.31
N SER A 123 -6.98 4.90 -15.95
CA SER A 123 -8.39 4.54 -16.11
C SER A 123 -8.89 4.72 -17.55
N GLU A 124 -10.05 4.13 -17.87
CA GLU A 124 -10.89 4.60 -18.96
C GLU A 124 -11.44 6.01 -18.67
N ILE A 125 -11.90 6.73 -19.69
CA ILE A 125 -12.53 8.04 -19.54
C ILE A 125 -14.03 7.90 -19.26
N GLY A 126 -14.56 8.73 -18.37
CA GLY A 126 -16.01 8.95 -18.22
C GLY A 126 -16.43 10.22 -18.98
N GLY A 127 -17.52 10.14 -19.75
CA GLY A 127 -18.02 11.22 -20.62
C GLY A 127 -17.88 10.91 -22.11
N ALA A 128 -17.83 11.95 -22.96
CA ALA A 128 -17.73 11.78 -24.42
C ALA A 128 -16.38 11.21 -24.87
N ASN A 129 -16.40 10.27 -25.80
CA ASN A 129 -15.19 9.68 -26.39
C ASN A 129 -14.82 10.26 -27.76
N ASN A 130 -15.67 11.08 -28.37
CA ASN A 130 -15.56 11.53 -29.76
C ASN A 130 -15.52 13.06 -29.95
N THR A 131 -15.56 13.85 -28.87
CA THR A 131 -15.52 15.33 -28.93
C THR A 131 -14.36 15.91 -28.14
N GLY A 132 -13.97 17.15 -28.44
CA GLY A 132 -12.86 17.83 -27.76
C GLY A 132 -11.48 17.31 -28.16
N ASN A 133 -10.45 18.06 -27.76
CA ASN A 133 -9.05 17.66 -27.91
C ASN A 133 -8.62 16.82 -26.70
N VAL A 134 -7.80 15.80 -26.95
CA VAL A 134 -7.25 14.95 -25.88
C VAL A 134 -6.26 15.76 -25.05
N PHE A 135 -6.36 15.62 -23.73
CA PHE A 135 -5.32 16.04 -22.81
C PHE A 135 -4.91 14.88 -21.91
N ASP A 136 -3.66 14.89 -21.48
CA ASP A 136 -3.11 13.89 -20.57
C ASP A 136 -2.05 14.56 -19.69
N ASP A 137 -2.37 14.76 -18.41
CA ASP A 137 -1.42 15.35 -17.46
C ASP A 137 -0.35 14.34 -17.01
N GLY A 138 -0.57 13.05 -17.25
CA GLY A 138 0.20 11.92 -16.73
C GLY A 138 -0.13 11.58 -15.27
N GLY A 139 0.40 10.46 -14.79
CA GLY A 139 0.23 10.00 -13.40
C GLY A 139 1.50 10.05 -12.54
N ASP A 140 2.53 10.77 -12.99
CA ASP A 140 3.84 10.89 -12.32
C ASP A 140 3.85 11.98 -11.21
N TYR A 141 2.71 12.18 -10.56
CA TYR A 141 2.53 13.14 -9.45
C TYR A 141 2.29 12.40 -8.15
N ASP A 142 2.67 12.98 -7.02
CA ASP A 142 2.56 12.38 -5.69
C ASP A 142 1.17 12.51 -5.08
N GLY A 143 0.37 13.43 -5.59
CA GLY A 143 -1.04 13.57 -5.25
C GLY A 143 -1.63 14.86 -5.80
N VAL A 144 -2.90 15.10 -5.48
CA VAL A 144 -3.62 16.31 -5.86
C VAL A 144 -3.78 17.18 -4.61
N ARG A 145 -3.31 18.42 -4.66
CA ARG A 145 -3.40 19.39 -3.55
C ARG A 145 -4.67 20.23 -3.63
N LYS A 146 -5.11 20.57 -4.84
CA LYS A 146 -6.32 21.35 -5.06
C LYS A 146 -6.91 21.09 -6.44
N VAL A 147 -8.24 21.11 -6.52
CA VAL A 147 -8.99 21.07 -7.77
C VAL A 147 -9.81 22.34 -7.90
N TYR A 148 -9.84 22.93 -9.08
CA TYR A 148 -10.70 24.06 -9.42
C TYR A 148 -11.62 23.59 -10.54
N VAL A 149 -12.92 23.75 -10.36
CA VAL A 149 -13.92 23.38 -11.37
C VAL A 149 -14.71 24.63 -11.70
N THR A 150 -14.73 25.02 -12.97
CA THR A 150 -15.53 26.13 -13.48
C THR A 150 -16.69 25.60 -14.30
N TYR A 151 -17.90 26.02 -13.97
CA TYR A 151 -19.13 25.47 -14.53
C TYR A 151 -20.19 26.56 -14.74
N ASP A 152 -21.15 26.26 -15.61
CA ASP A 152 -22.37 27.04 -15.78
C ASP A 152 -23.60 26.15 -15.51
N ASN A 153 -24.81 26.67 -15.73
CA ASN A 153 -26.05 25.91 -15.51
C ASN A 153 -26.20 24.68 -16.44
N THR A 154 -25.36 24.56 -17.45
CA THR A 154 -25.46 23.62 -18.58
C THR A 154 -24.28 22.67 -18.74
N ARG A 155 -23.08 22.94 -18.20
CA ARG A 155 -21.90 22.06 -18.35
C ARG A 155 -20.74 22.43 -17.41
N ILE A 156 -19.80 21.51 -17.26
CA ILE A 156 -18.46 21.82 -16.74
C ILE A 156 -17.63 22.42 -17.88
N ARG A 157 -17.11 23.63 -17.70
CA ARG A 157 -16.41 24.37 -18.75
C ARG A 157 -14.90 24.29 -18.65
N HIS A 158 -14.38 24.30 -17.42
CA HIS A 158 -12.94 24.29 -17.17
C HIS A 158 -12.61 23.52 -15.90
N ILE A 159 -11.46 22.86 -15.90
CA ILE A 159 -10.90 22.21 -14.73
C ILE A 159 -9.41 22.56 -14.62
N LYS A 160 -8.97 22.84 -13.40
CA LYS A 160 -7.56 23.02 -13.06
C LYS A 160 -7.19 22.12 -11.90
N PHE A 161 -6.00 21.57 -11.95
CA PHE A 161 -5.41 20.76 -10.90
C PHE A 161 -4.10 21.40 -10.45
N ASP A 162 -3.91 21.47 -9.13
CA ASP A 162 -2.61 21.71 -8.51
C ASP A 162 -2.10 20.36 -7.98
N TYR A 163 -1.16 19.76 -8.70
CA TYR A 163 -0.54 18.50 -8.32
C TYR A 163 0.67 18.72 -7.42
N ASP A 164 0.98 17.72 -6.59
CA ASP A 164 2.27 17.60 -5.91
C ASP A 164 3.26 16.82 -6.78
N LYS A 165 4.47 17.34 -6.96
CA LYS A 165 5.59 16.58 -7.50
C LYS A 165 6.84 16.84 -6.66
N ALA A 166 7.24 15.85 -5.86
CA ALA A 166 8.35 15.94 -4.92
C ALA A 166 8.26 17.18 -4.01
N GLY A 167 7.05 17.49 -3.51
CA GLY A 167 6.78 18.62 -2.62
C GLY A 167 6.57 19.96 -3.34
N GLN A 168 6.76 20.03 -4.66
CA GLN A 168 6.49 21.22 -5.47
C GLN A 168 5.09 21.18 -6.08
N VAL A 169 4.50 22.37 -6.32
CA VAL A 169 3.19 22.49 -6.97
C VAL A 169 3.37 22.57 -8.47
N VAL A 170 2.70 21.68 -9.20
CA VAL A 170 2.61 21.70 -10.68
C VAL A 170 1.16 21.87 -11.09
N SER A 171 0.84 22.99 -11.74
CA SER A 171 -0.52 23.25 -12.21
C SER A 171 -0.75 22.79 -13.66
N ARG A 172 -1.94 22.25 -13.91
CA ARG A 172 -2.47 21.93 -15.24
C ARG A 172 -3.92 22.36 -15.33
N GLU A 173 -4.34 22.86 -16.49
CA GLU A 173 -5.68 23.39 -16.70
C GLU A 173 -6.20 23.09 -18.10
N HIS A 174 -7.50 22.84 -18.19
CA HIS A 174 -8.18 22.37 -19.39
C HIS A 174 -9.57 23.02 -19.51
N GLY A 175 -9.93 23.45 -20.72
CA GLY A 175 -11.23 24.09 -21.01
C GLY A 175 -11.27 25.62 -20.82
N ALA A 176 -12.47 26.21 -20.83
CA ALA A 176 -12.69 27.66 -20.83
C ALA A 176 -13.12 28.21 -19.45
N LYS A 177 -12.46 29.25 -18.95
CA LYS A 177 -12.62 29.84 -17.60
C LYS A 177 -13.87 30.70 -17.39
N GLU A 178 -14.88 30.57 -18.23
CA GLU A 178 -16.13 31.32 -18.11
C GLU A 178 -17.08 30.64 -17.11
N GLY A 179 -17.80 31.41 -16.29
CA GLY A 179 -18.81 30.87 -15.37
C GLY A 179 -18.38 30.88 -13.90
N THR A 180 -19.03 30.05 -13.09
CA THR A 180 -18.83 29.98 -11.64
C THR A 180 -17.70 29.01 -11.32
N GLN A 181 -16.73 29.44 -10.51
CA GLN A 181 -15.63 28.59 -10.05
C GLN A 181 -15.89 28.05 -8.65
N TYR A 182 -15.63 26.75 -8.46
CA TYR A 182 -15.59 26.09 -7.17
C TYR A 182 -14.19 25.53 -6.92
N GLU A 183 -13.67 25.72 -5.71
CA GLU A 183 -12.38 25.20 -5.30
C GLU A 183 -12.54 24.06 -4.29
N PHE A 184 -11.89 22.94 -4.56
CA PHE A 184 -11.80 21.81 -3.65
C PHE A 184 -10.35 21.63 -3.20
N LYS A 185 -10.04 22.15 -2.00
CA LYS A 185 -8.74 21.95 -1.36
C LYS A 185 -8.68 20.54 -0.76
N VAL A 186 -7.55 19.87 -0.95
CA VAL A 186 -7.23 18.55 -0.37
C VAL A 186 -6.13 18.76 0.68
N ASP A 187 -6.28 18.16 1.85
CA ASP A 187 -5.30 18.30 2.95
C ASP A 187 -4.08 17.37 2.74
N TYR A 188 -3.46 17.47 1.57
CA TYR A 188 -2.24 16.74 1.20
C TYR A 188 -1.04 17.17 2.08
N PRO A 189 -0.16 16.25 2.53
CA PRO A 189 -0.08 14.82 2.19
C PRO A 189 -0.89 13.89 3.13
N SER A 190 -1.73 14.43 4.00
CA SER A 190 -2.52 13.63 4.95
C SER A 190 -3.83 13.09 4.37
N GLU A 191 -4.29 13.65 3.26
CA GLU A 191 -5.55 13.32 2.60
C GLU A 191 -5.34 13.20 1.09
N TYR A 192 -6.01 12.24 0.47
CA TYR A 192 -5.92 11.93 -0.96
C TYR A 192 -7.31 11.85 -1.57
N ILE A 193 -7.47 12.26 -2.83
CA ILE A 193 -8.69 11.97 -3.59
C ILE A 193 -8.69 10.48 -3.93
N THR A 194 -9.75 9.76 -3.60
CA THR A 194 -9.86 8.30 -3.83
C THR A 194 -10.96 7.96 -4.82
N CYS A 195 -11.89 8.87 -5.06
CA CYS A 195 -12.99 8.67 -5.99
C CYS A 195 -13.48 9.99 -6.56
N VAL A 196 -13.76 10.01 -7.86
CA VAL A 196 -14.51 11.07 -8.53
C VAL A 196 -15.78 10.46 -9.08
N GLU A 197 -16.92 11.00 -8.66
CA GLU A 197 -18.21 10.69 -9.27
C GLU A 197 -18.55 11.85 -10.18
N GLY A 198 -19.03 11.55 -11.38
CA GLY A 198 -19.46 12.60 -12.29
C GLY A 198 -20.68 12.18 -13.06
N THR A 199 -21.21 13.11 -13.83
CA THR A 199 -22.39 12.86 -14.66
C THR A 199 -22.19 13.47 -16.04
N TYR A 200 -22.85 12.90 -17.05
CA TYR A 200 -22.78 13.37 -18.44
C TYR A 200 -24.16 13.33 -19.06
N ALA A 201 -24.43 14.25 -19.98
CA ALA A 201 -25.68 14.26 -20.72
C ALA A 201 -25.45 14.62 -22.18
N ILE A 202 -26.28 14.04 -23.04
CA ILE A 202 -26.36 14.38 -24.45
C ILE A 202 -26.95 15.79 -24.58
N THR A 203 -26.21 16.70 -25.20
CA THR A 203 -26.69 18.04 -25.51
C THR A 203 -27.22 18.12 -26.94
N GLN A 204 -28.42 18.68 -27.11
CA GLN A 204 -29.01 18.96 -28.42
C GLN A 204 -28.63 20.36 -28.92
N PRO A 205 -28.53 20.58 -30.24
CA PRO A 205 -28.85 19.65 -31.34
C PRO A 205 -27.70 18.71 -31.74
N TYR A 206 -26.50 18.87 -31.16
CA TYR A 206 -25.29 18.19 -31.65
C TYR A 206 -25.17 16.72 -31.26
N GLY A 207 -25.97 16.24 -30.29
CA GLY A 207 -25.98 14.83 -29.90
C GLY A 207 -24.70 14.39 -29.18
N THR A 208 -24.02 15.31 -28.51
CA THR A 208 -22.70 15.07 -27.88
C THR A 208 -22.84 14.96 -26.37
N ASP A 209 -22.18 13.96 -25.79
CA ASP A 209 -22.07 13.82 -24.33
C ASP A 209 -21.16 14.92 -23.78
N ILE A 210 -21.66 15.69 -22.82
CA ILE A 210 -20.86 16.71 -22.14
C ILE A 210 -20.90 16.46 -20.64
N LEU A 211 -19.78 16.69 -19.96
CA LEU A 211 -19.69 16.54 -18.52
C LEU A 211 -20.54 17.61 -17.82
N ARG A 212 -21.42 17.17 -16.91
CA ARG A 212 -22.44 18.01 -16.29
C ARG A 212 -22.19 18.31 -14.82
N SER A 213 -21.65 17.34 -14.10
CA SER A 213 -21.23 17.55 -12.71
C SER A 213 -20.10 16.65 -12.26
N LEU A 214 -19.43 17.07 -11.20
CA LEU A 214 -18.36 16.35 -10.52
C LEU A 214 -18.56 16.39 -9.00
N THR A 215 -18.19 15.31 -8.33
CA THR A 215 -18.15 15.14 -6.88
C THR A 215 -16.85 14.42 -6.52
N PHE A 216 -16.09 14.98 -5.58
CA PHE A 216 -14.82 14.42 -5.13
C PHE A 216 -14.99 13.77 -3.75
N LYS A 217 -14.45 12.56 -3.58
CA LYS A 217 -14.38 11.86 -2.29
C LYS A 217 -12.94 11.57 -1.91
N THR A 218 -12.63 11.65 -0.62
CA THR A 218 -11.24 11.55 -0.12
C THR A 218 -11.02 10.35 0.80
N SER A 219 -9.74 10.05 1.06
CA SER A 219 -9.28 8.99 1.96
C SER A 219 -9.71 9.20 3.42
N LYS A 220 -10.06 10.43 3.82
CA LYS A 220 -10.60 10.74 5.16
C LYS A 220 -12.15 10.70 5.23
N GLY A 221 -12.81 10.19 4.19
CA GLY A 221 -14.27 10.11 4.11
C GLY A 221 -14.98 11.43 3.76
N ARG A 222 -14.23 12.50 3.44
CA ARG A 222 -14.82 13.78 3.05
C ARG A 222 -15.37 13.70 1.63
N THR A 223 -16.52 14.33 1.41
CA THR A 223 -17.18 14.41 0.10
C THR A 223 -17.46 15.88 -0.23
N SER A 224 -17.11 16.32 -1.44
CA SER A 224 -17.48 17.67 -1.92
C SER A 224 -18.99 17.79 -2.16
N PRO A 225 -19.56 19.00 -2.22
CA PRO A 225 -20.85 19.21 -2.87
C PRO A 225 -20.82 18.71 -4.32
N VAL A 226 -22.01 18.50 -4.89
CA VAL A 226 -22.15 18.26 -6.34
C VAL A 226 -21.86 19.57 -7.06
N ILE A 227 -20.80 19.59 -7.87
CA ILE A 227 -20.37 20.76 -8.63
C ILE A 227 -20.97 20.66 -10.03
N GLY A 228 -21.90 21.53 -10.40
CA GLY A 228 -22.63 21.47 -11.67
C GLY A 228 -24.07 20.97 -11.49
N ARG A 229 -24.66 20.39 -12.55
CA ARG A 229 -26.06 19.92 -12.54
C ARG A 229 -26.14 18.43 -12.90
N PRO A 230 -26.44 17.53 -11.96
CA PRO A 230 -26.32 16.09 -12.18
C PRO A 230 -27.37 15.57 -13.15
N THR A 231 -26.94 14.76 -14.12
CA THR A 231 -27.78 14.02 -15.08
C THR A 231 -26.92 12.89 -15.67
N GLY A 232 -27.31 11.63 -15.52
CA GLY A 232 -26.45 10.46 -15.80
C GLY A 232 -25.44 10.17 -14.68
N SER A 233 -24.51 9.21 -14.87
CA SER A 233 -23.46 8.92 -13.88
C SER A 233 -22.25 8.16 -14.46
N PHE A 234 -21.05 8.48 -13.98
CA PHE A 234 -19.84 7.67 -14.10
C PHE A 234 -19.05 7.76 -12.79
N VAL A 235 -18.15 6.79 -12.57
CA VAL A 235 -17.30 6.74 -11.37
C VAL A 235 -15.87 6.43 -11.78
N LEU A 236 -14.94 7.26 -11.32
CA LEU A 236 -13.50 7.03 -11.37
C LEU A 236 -13.04 6.61 -9.98
N ARG A 237 -12.83 5.32 -9.78
CA ARG A 237 -12.37 4.72 -8.53
C ARG A 237 -11.50 3.51 -8.82
N SER A 238 -10.48 3.32 -7.99
CA SER A 238 -9.72 2.08 -7.92
C SER A 238 -9.46 1.76 -6.45
N GLU A 239 -9.87 0.57 -6.00
CA GLU A 239 -9.75 0.16 -4.60
C GLU A 239 -8.29 0.17 -4.13
N GLY A 240 -8.05 0.67 -2.92
CA GLY A 240 -6.70 0.80 -2.33
C GLY A 240 -5.81 1.90 -2.94
N ASN A 241 -6.30 2.66 -3.93
CA ASN A 241 -5.51 3.65 -4.65
C ASN A 241 -6.00 5.10 -4.47
N ALA A 242 -5.07 6.04 -4.52
CA ALA A 242 -5.30 7.47 -4.68
C ALA A 242 -5.34 7.85 -6.16
N ILE A 243 -6.11 8.88 -6.49
CA ILE A 243 -6.03 9.59 -7.77
C ILE A 243 -4.87 10.58 -7.70
N VAL A 244 -3.90 10.40 -8.59
CA VAL A 244 -2.67 11.20 -8.63
C VAL A 244 -2.56 12.07 -9.88
N GLY A 245 -3.32 11.78 -10.92
CA GLY A 245 -3.29 12.54 -12.17
C GLY A 245 -4.60 12.39 -12.93
N PHE A 246 -4.78 13.22 -13.95
CA PHE A 246 -5.97 13.19 -14.78
C PHE A 246 -5.62 13.20 -16.27
N HIS A 247 -6.49 12.60 -17.07
CA HIS A 247 -6.49 12.69 -18.52
C HIS A 247 -7.92 12.87 -18.98
N GLY A 248 -8.14 13.23 -20.24
CA GLY A 248 -9.49 13.45 -20.71
C GLY A 248 -9.56 14.15 -22.05
N ARG A 249 -10.70 14.81 -22.26
CA ARG A 249 -10.98 15.54 -23.49
C ARG A 249 -11.61 16.89 -23.17
N CYS A 250 -11.14 17.94 -23.82
CA CYS A 250 -11.70 19.27 -23.69
C CYS A 250 -11.68 20.06 -25.00
N GLY A 251 -12.75 20.80 -25.25
CA GLY A 251 -12.81 21.90 -26.22
C GLY A 251 -13.15 23.21 -25.51
N GLY A 252 -14.22 23.86 -25.94
CA GLY A 252 -14.83 24.97 -25.18
C GLY A 252 -15.48 24.54 -23.86
N SER A 253 -15.47 23.24 -23.54
CA SER A 253 -15.98 22.64 -22.31
C SER A 253 -15.19 21.38 -21.98
N LEU A 254 -15.36 20.86 -20.77
CA LEU A 254 -14.79 19.57 -20.39
C LEU A 254 -15.74 18.48 -20.91
N ASP A 255 -15.26 17.68 -21.85
CA ASP A 255 -16.06 16.66 -22.55
C ASP A 255 -16.00 15.32 -21.82
N ALA A 256 -14.81 14.94 -21.34
CA ALA A 256 -14.57 13.71 -20.61
C ALA A 256 -13.41 13.83 -19.62
N LEU A 257 -13.44 12.98 -18.59
CA LEU A 257 -12.42 12.90 -17.56
C LEU A 257 -12.09 11.45 -17.23
N GLY A 258 -10.80 11.14 -17.15
CA GLY A 258 -10.23 9.91 -16.62
C GLY A 258 -9.18 10.25 -15.57
N ALA A 259 -8.74 9.23 -14.83
CA ALA A 259 -7.82 9.34 -13.72
C ALA A 259 -6.61 8.42 -13.88
N TYR A 260 -5.51 8.80 -13.23
CA TYR A 260 -4.37 7.96 -12.94
C TYR A 260 -4.40 7.59 -11.47
N TYR A 261 -4.26 6.30 -11.17
CA TYR A 261 -4.26 5.77 -9.83
C TYR A 261 -2.87 5.35 -9.37
N SER A 262 -2.56 5.57 -8.10
CA SER A 262 -1.36 5.06 -7.44
C SER A 262 -1.75 4.51 -6.07
N PRO A 263 -1.08 3.45 -5.55
CA PRO A 263 -1.38 2.94 -4.22
C PRO A 263 -1.29 4.03 -3.16
N LEU A 264 -2.25 4.03 -2.24
CA LEU A 264 -2.23 4.94 -1.10
C LEU A 264 -0.94 4.71 -0.28
N PRO A 265 -0.26 5.78 0.16
CA PRO A 265 0.86 5.63 1.06
C PRO A 265 0.39 5.00 2.37
N ARG A 266 1.03 3.91 2.76
CA ARG A 266 0.82 3.20 4.01
C ARG A 266 1.79 3.77 5.02
N GLU A 267 1.24 4.43 6.04
CA GLU A 267 1.98 4.95 7.16
C GLU A 267 2.25 3.83 8.16
N LYS A 268 3.53 3.63 8.51
CA LYS A 268 3.96 2.77 9.60
C LYS A 268 4.13 3.64 10.84
N ILE A 269 3.42 3.32 11.90
CA ILE A 269 3.59 3.95 13.21
C ILE A 269 4.63 3.12 13.97
N GLU A 270 5.53 3.79 14.69
CA GLU A 270 6.54 3.12 15.52
C GLU A 270 5.87 2.29 16.64
N ALA A 271 6.48 1.15 16.96
CA ALA A 271 5.97 0.28 18.01
C ALA A 271 6.01 0.99 19.37
N GLN A 272 4.99 0.73 20.20
CA GLN A 272 4.91 1.21 21.58
C GLN A 272 4.90 0.02 22.53
N GLY A 273 5.61 0.10 23.66
CA GLY A 273 5.76 -0.99 24.62
C GLY A 273 7.16 -1.01 25.25
N GLY A 274 7.63 -2.18 25.65
CA GLY A 274 9.02 -2.36 26.12
C GLY A 274 9.99 -2.69 24.98
N GLU A 275 11.28 -2.43 25.22
CA GLU A 275 12.40 -2.62 24.27
C GLU A 275 12.86 -4.08 24.11
N GLY A 276 12.15 -5.04 24.70
CA GLY A 276 12.56 -6.45 24.72
C GLY A 276 11.93 -7.30 23.62
N GLY A 277 12.47 -8.50 23.44
CA GLY A 277 11.98 -9.48 22.47
C GLY A 277 12.61 -9.35 21.08
N LYS A 278 12.30 -10.30 20.20
CA LYS A 278 12.74 -10.25 18.80
C LYS A 278 11.84 -9.29 18.03
N SER A 279 12.45 -8.36 17.27
CA SER A 279 11.69 -7.49 16.37
C SER A 279 10.97 -8.32 15.30
N TRP A 280 9.72 -7.97 15.02
CA TRP A 280 8.93 -8.60 13.98
C TRP A 280 8.13 -7.56 13.20
N ASP A 281 7.87 -7.87 11.93
CA ASP A 281 7.03 -7.08 11.04
C ASP A 281 6.42 -8.06 10.01
N ASP A 282 5.10 -8.25 10.07
CA ASP A 282 4.37 -9.04 9.06
C ASP A 282 4.22 -8.26 7.75
N GLY A 283 4.52 -6.97 7.78
CA GLY A 283 4.41 -6.05 6.68
C GLY A 283 3.01 -5.44 6.57
N ALA A 284 2.85 -4.52 5.62
CA ALA A 284 1.58 -3.87 5.37
C ALA A 284 0.69 -4.69 4.43
N PHE A 285 -0.58 -4.86 4.80
CA PHE A 285 -1.61 -5.57 4.04
C PHE A 285 -2.76 -4.62 3.67
N LEU A 286 -3.69 -5.09 2.83
CA LEU A 286 -4.86 -4.32 2.44
C LEU A 286 -5.82 -4.17 3.64
N ASN A 287 -6.07 -5.29 4.33
CA ASN A 287 -6.94 -5.35 5.51
C ASN A 287 -6.43 -6.37 6.54
N VAL A 288 -6.88 -6.23 7.79
CA VAL A 288 -6.84 -7.26 8.83
C VAL A 288 -8.20 -7.94 8.84
N LYS A 289 -8.25 -9.28 8.82
CA LYS A 289 -9.50 -10.07 8.85
C LYS A 289 -9.77 -10.67 10.22
N LYS A 290 -8.73 -11.18 10.88
CA LYS A 290 -8.84 -11.80 12.20
C LYS A 290 -7.59 -11.56 13.02
N ILE A 291 -7.77 -11.40 14.32
CA ILE A 291 -6.70 -11.29 15.31
C ILE A 291 -6.82 -12.47 16.26
N TYR A 292 -5.70 -13.13 16.51
CA TYR A 292 -5.54 -14.19 17.48
C TYR A 292 -4.70 -13.64 18.63
N ILE A 293 -5.23 -13.68 19.84
CA ILE A 293 -4.56 -13.20 21.06
C ILE A 293 -4.34 -14.37 22.00
N GLY A 294 -3.07 -14.67 22.27
CA GLY A 294 -2.65 -15.70 23.19
C GLY A 294 -2.38 -15.08 24.56
N GLN A 295 -3.14 -15.48 25.58
CA GLN A 295 -2.94 -14.99 26.94
C GLN A 295 -1.94 -15.86 27.71
N GLY A 296 -1.13 -15.23 28.55
CA GLY A 296 -0.23 -15.88 29.51
C GLY A 296 -0.43 -15.36 30.93
N GLU A 297 0.40 -15.86 31.84
CA GLU A 297 0.32 -15.55 33.29
C GLU A 297 0.33 -14.05 33.60
N PHE A 298 0.99 -13.25 32.76
CA PHE A 298 1.22 -11.83 32.98
C PHE A 298 0.58 -10.93 31.91
N GLY A 299 -0.44 -11.42 31.19
CA GLY A 299 -1.17 -10.64 30.18
C GLY A 299 -1.07 -11.24 28.78
N VAL A 300 -0.73 -10.44 27.78
CA VAL A 300 -0.65 -10.90 26.38
C VAL A 300 0.70 -11.57 26.13
N ALA A 301 0.67 -12.88 25.84
CA ALA A 301 1.88 -13.68 25.62
C ALA A 301 2.18 -13.95 24.14
N ALA A 302 1.16 -13.94 23.28
CA ALA A 302 1.33 -14.06 21.84
C ALA A 302 0.26 -13.31 21.05
N VAL A 303 0.59 -12.89 19.84
CA VAL A 303 -0.38 -12.39 18.85
C VAL A 303 -0.11 -13.02 17.50
N LYS A 304 -1.18 -13.23 16.74
CA LYS A 304 -1.14 -13.71 15.35
C LYS A 304 -2.29 -13.08 14.59
N PHE A 305 -2.13 -12.89 13.29
CA PHE A 305 -3.10 -12.15 12.49
C PHE A 305 -3.41 -12.88 11.19
N GLU A 306 -4.62 -12.70 10.70
CA GLU A 306 -4.99 -12.97 9.31
C GLU A 306 -5.23 -11.67 8.58
N TYR A 307 -4.67 -11.60 7.39
CA TYR A 307 -4.68 -10.42 6.55
C TYR A 307 -5.31 -10.71 5.20
N GLU A 308 -5.65 -9.65 4.48
CA GLU A 308 -5.94 -9.69 3.06
C GLU A 308 -4.82 -9.00 2.27
N ASN A 309 -4.29 -9.68 1.27
CA ASN A 309 -3.28 -9.10 0.38
C ASN A 309 -3.92 -8.30 -0.78
N GLU A 310 -3.11 -7.69 -1.62
CA GLU A 310 -3.58 -6.89 -2.78
C GLU A 310 -4.24 -7.74 -3.88
N ALA A 311 -4.13 -9.07 -3.82
CA ALA A 311 -4.79 -10.01 -4.70
C ALA A 311 -6.12 -10.54 -4.11
N ASN A 312 -6.59 -9.95 -2.99
CA ASN A 312 -7.78 -10.37 -2.24
C ASN A 312 -7.69 -11.78 -1.64
N GLU A 313 -6.48 -12.29 -1.43
CA GLU A 313 -6.25 -13.59 -0.80
C GLU A 313 -6.05 -13.45 0.71
N VAL A 314 -6.48 -14.45 1.47
CA VAL A 314 -6.24 -14.52 2.91
C VAL A 314 -4.81 -14.99 3.17
N VAL A 315 -4.05 -14.20 3.93
CA VAL A 315 -2.67 -14.51 4.32
C VAL A 315 -2.60 -14.61 5.85
N VAL A 316 -2.15 -15.74 6.35
CA VAL A 316 -1.94 -15.96 7.78
C VAL A 316 -0.54 -15.49 8.16
N GLY A 317 -0.46 -14.52 9.06
CA GLY A 317 0.79 -13.98 9.61
C GLY A 317 1.51 -14.94 10.55
N GLY A 318 2.74 -14.57 10.91
CA GLY A 318 3.51 -15.31 11.92
C GLY A 318 2.86 -15.26 13.30
N GLU A 319 3.17 -16.24 14.14
CA GLU A 319 2.89 -16.14 15.57
C GLU A 319 4.03 -15.38 16.24
N HIS A 320 3.70 -14.31 16.94
CA HIS A 320 4.66 -13.44 17.61
C HIS A 320 4.47 -13.53 19.12
N GLY A 321 5.47 -14.04 19.83
CA GLY A 321 5.43 -14.23 21.28
C GLY A 321 5.85 -15.63 21.72
N ILE A 322 5.44 -16.03 22.92
CA ILE A 322 5.72 -17.36 23.45
C ILE A 322 4.72 -18.35 22.85
N LYS A 323 5.22 -19.46 22.30
CA LYS A 323 4.37 -20.47 21.66
C LYS A 323 3.38 -21.07 22.67
N ILE A 324 2.10 -20.73 22.56
CA ILE A 324 1.08 -21.15 23.53
C ILE A 324 0.50 -22.49 23.09
N GLN A 325 1.09 -23.59 23.56
CA GLN A 325 0.62 -24.94 23.21
C GLN A 325 -0.62 -25.40 24.02
N LEU A 326 -0.95 -24.73 25.13
CA LEU A 326 -1.88 -25.27 26.15
C LEU A 326 -3.20 -24.51 26.34
N LEU A 327 -3.26 -23.19 26.07
CA LEU A 327 -4.42 -22.35 26.40
C LEU A 327 -5.22 -21.85 25.18
N GLY A 328 -4.75 -22.12 23.96
CA GLY A 328 -5.41 -21.64 22.74
C GLY A 328 -5.31 -20.12 22.55
N PHE A 329 -5.91 -19.63 21.46
CA PHE A 329 -6.01 -18.20 21.16
C PHE A 329 -7.45 -17.73 21.34
N GLU A 330 -7.61 -16.53 21.89
CA GLU A 330 -8.86 -15.79 21.71
C GLU A 330 -8.89 -15.15 20.33
N GLU A 331 -10.06 -15.17 19.69
CA GLU A 331 -10.24 -14.68 18.33
C GLU A 331 -11.06 -13.38 18.32
N PHE A 332 -10.55 -12.39 17.61
CA PHE A 332 -11.28 -11.18 17.26
C PHE A 332 -11.42 -11.10 15.74
N GLU A 333 -12.56 -11.59 15.24
CA GLU A 333 -12.92 -11.59 13.82
C GLU A 333 -13.65 -10.31 13.43
N LEU A 334 -13.26 -9.72 12.30
CA LEU A 334 -13.84 -8.49 11.76
C LEU A 334 -14.92 -8.82 10.71
N ASP A 335 -16.04 -8.11 10.72
CA ASP A 335 -17.12 -8.21 9.72
C ASP A 335 -16.73 -7.57 8.38
N TYR A 336 -15.80 -8.25 7.70
CA TYR A 336 -15.22 -7.84 6.43
C TYR A 336 -16.23 -7.87 5.27
N PRO A 337 -16.20 -6.92 4.30
CA PRO A 337 -15.28 -5.78 4.15
C PRO A 337 -15.71 -4.52 4.89
N SER A 338 -16.82 -4.59 5.62
CA SER A 338 -17.48 -3.40 6.17
C SER A 338 -16.93 -2.95 7.53
N GLU A 339 -16.17 -3.81 8.21
CA GLU A 339 -15.49 -3.54 9.48
C GLU A 339 -13.97 -3.55 9.33
N TYR A 340 -13.30 -2.53 9.86
CA TYR A 340 -11.84 -2.39 9.86
C TYR A 340 -11.34 -1.70 11.14
N ILE A 341 -10.11 -2.02 11.55
CA ILE A 341 -9.47 -1.45 12.75
C ILE A 341 -9.13 0.02 12.50
N ILE A 342 -9.47 0.88 13.47
CA ILE A 342 -9.17 2.31 13.44
C ILE A 342 -8.14 2.72 14.50
N SER A 343 -8.05 2.00 15.62
CA SER A 343 -7.04 2.24 16.65
C SER A 343 -6.79 0.99 17.50
N VAL A 344 -5.61 0.94 18.11
CA VAL A 344 -5.23 -0.06 19.11
C VAL A 344 -4.84 0.67 20.39
N GLU A 345 -5.47 0.27 21.48
CA GLU A 345 -5.15 0.69 22.84
C GLU A 345 -4.49 -0.49 23.55
N GLY A 346 -3.55 -0.21 24.44
CA GLY A 346 -2.93 -1.26 25.23
C GLY A 346 -2.34 -0.74 26.53
N CYS A 347 -2.01 -1.67 27.41
CA CYS A 347 -1.21 -1.37 28.59
C CYS A 347 0.08 -2.18 28.54
N TYR A 348 1.16 -1.65 29.11
CA TYR A 348 2.41 -2.38 29.25
C TYR A 348 3.05 -2.10 30.59
N ASP A 349 3.67 -3.11 31.18
CA ASP A 349 4.28 -2.99 32.51
C ASP A 349 5.53 -3.85 32.64
N LYS A 350 6.41 -3.47 33.57
CA LYS A 350 7.59 -4.26 33.95
C LYS A 350 7.19 -5.24 35.04
N ILE A 351 6.72 -6.41 34.61
CA ILE A 351 6.33 -7.50 35.49
C ILE A 351 7.53 -8.16 36.19
N LEU A 352 7.30 -8.75 37.36
CA LEU A 352 8.30 -9.52 38.09
C LEU A 352 8.80 -10.71 37.24
N GLY A 353 10.09 -10.71 36.92
CA GLY A 353 10.72 -11.75 36.10
C GLY A 353 10.96 -11.36 34.64
N ALA A 354 10.42 -10.23 34.15
CA ALA A 354 10.74 -9.69 32.83
C ALA A 354 11.85 -8.63 32.92
N GLU A 355 12.84 -8.73 32.02
CA GLU A 355 13.95 -7.76 31.95
C GLU A 355 13.44 -6.37 31.49
N THR A 356 12.44 -6.36 30.61
CA THR A 356 11.81 -5.17 30.01
C THR A 356 10.30 -5.16 30.23
N GLY A 357 9.64 -4.04 29.91
CA GLY A 357 8.18 -3.97 29.90
C GLY A 357 7.57 -4.93 28.88
N VAL A 358 6.42 -5.53 29.23
CA VAL A 358 5.64 -6.41 28.35
C VAL A 358 4.23 -5.86 28.18
N ILE A 359 3.59 -6.14 27.03
CA ILE A 359 2.19 -5.78 26.81
C ILE A 359 1.31 -6.63 27.72
N THR A 360 0.58 -5.99 28.63
CA THR A 360 -0.31 -6.68 29.56
C THR A 360 -1.73 -6.74 29.01
N MET A 361 -2.18 -5.73 28.26
CA MET A 361 -3.52 -5.66 27.68
C MET A 361 -3.52 -5.09 26.26
N LEU A 362 -4.41 -5.60 25.41
CA LEU A 362 -4.74 -5.03 24.10
C LEU A 362 -6.25 -4.86 23.94
N LYS A 363 -6.66 -3.75 23.34
CA LYS A 363 -8.05 -3.43 23.01
C LYS A 363 -8.11 -2.82 21.62
N PHE A 364 -8.95 -3.36 20.76
CA PHE A 364 -9.06 -2.98 19.36
C PHE A 364 -10.33 -2.17 19.14
N LYS A 365 -10.21 -0.99 18.53
CA LYS A 365 -11.34 -0.20 18.10
C LYS A 365 -11.49 -0.32 16.59
N THR A 366 -12.72 -0.52 16.12
CA THR A 366 -13.09 -0.60 14.71
C THR A 366 -14.00 0.56 14.35
N ASN A 367 -14.29 0.74 13.06
CA ASN A 367 -15.31 1.67 12.59
C ASN A 367 -16.73 1.30 13.04
N LYS A 368 -16.95 0.10 13.60
CA LYS A 368 -18.27 -0.37 14.06
C LYS A 368 -18.37 -0.58 15.57
N ARG A 369 -17.31 -1.03 16.24
CA ARG A 369 -17.35 -1.42 17.66
C ARG A 369 -15.97 -1.34 18.32
N THR A 370 -15.94 -1.62 19.62
CA THR A 370 -14.71 -1.82 20.39
C THR A 370 -14.69 -3.25 20.93
N SER A 371 -13.54 -3.91 20.86
CA SER A 371 -13.34 -5.24 21.44
C SER A 371 -13.39 -5.20 22.98
N PRO A 372 -13.66 -6.33 23.66
CA PRO A 372 -13.25 -6.45 25.06
C PRO A 372 -11.73 -6.28 25.20
N PRO A 373 -11.22 -5.91 26.39
CA PRO A 373 -9.79 -5.98 26.66
C PRO A 373 -9.33 -7.44 26.64
N PHE A 374 -8.23 -7.70 25.94
CA PHE A 374 -7.53 -8.99 25.97
C PHE A 374 -6.31 -8.87 26.89
N GLY A 375 -6.17 -9.76 27.87
CA GLY A 375 -5.11 -9.70 28.89
C GLY A 375 -5.50 -8.95 30.18
N LEU A 376 -4.51 -8.38 30.86
CA LEU A 376 -4.62 -7.76 32.19
C LEU A 376 -4.43 -6.24 32.12
N GLU A 377 -5.44 -5.48 32.55
CA GLU A 377 -5.34 -4.02 32.69
C GLU A 377 -4.32 -3.67 33.77
N SER A 378 -3.29 -2.89 33.40
CA SER A 378 -2.28 -2.36 34.31
C SER A 378 -2.31 -0.82 34.31
N ALA A 379 -1.57 -0.19 35.23
CA ALA A 379 -1.64 1.25 35.49
C ALA A 379 -1.07 2.14 34.36
N SER A 380 -0.28 1.58 33.44
CA SER A 380 0.39 2.30 32.36
C SER A 380 -0.35 2.11 31.04
N SER A 381 -0.96 3.17 30.49
CA SER A 381 -1.74 3.12 29.25
C SER A 381 -0.98 3.67 28.04
N LEU A 382 -1.20 3.03 26.89
CA LEU A 382 -0.76 3.45 25.57
C LEU A 382 -1.99 3.59 24.68
N SER A 383 -2.08 4.70 23.95
CA SER A 383 -3.06 4.86 22.88
C SER A 383 -2.36 5.28 21.60
N SER A 384 -2.68 4.58 20.52
CA SER A 384 -2.30 4.98 19.17
C SER A 384 -3.58 5.33 18.43
N THR A 385 -3.75 6.60 18.08
CA THR A 385 -4.92 7.09 17.34
C THR A 385 -4.47 7.58 15.96
N LYS A 386 -5.23 7.22 14.92
CA LYS A 386 -5.13 7.87 13.61
C LYS A 386 -6.09 9.05 13.52
#